data_AF-A0A950REE7-F1
#
_entry.id   AF-A0A950REE7-F1
#
_cell.length_a   1.000
_cell.length_b   1.000
_cell.length_c   1.000
_cell.angle_alpha   90.00
_cell.angle_beta   90.00
_cell.angle_gamma   90.00
#
_symmetry.space_group_name_H-M   'P 1'
#
loop_
_entity.id
_entity.type
_entity.pdbx_description
1 polymer ?
#
loop_
_entity_poly.entity_id
_entity_poly.type
_entity_poly.pdbx_seq_one_letter_code
_entity_poly.pdbx_strand_id
1 'polypeptide(L)'
;MRFARTVVLSAALLAMVASAHTPAPAAEPAHFAVMGVRLYQSAQEVLTVLYAQGVREDAVSEHVHPCALHEEAACTDTITARLADGPIMVRFVDVPAGFNEGREAAFNISYRLLRGPKDSEAVRTAAEERFGRLSEAADGAWCVPAGAACPLDRPRMAFRHGGDGADELTLTDLGLAARLALGVDTATR
;
A
#
# COMPACT_ATOMS: atom_id res chain seq x y z
N MET A 1 -62.78 -9.80 -61.71
CA MET A 1 -62.01 -8.54 -61.66
C MET A 1 -62.19 -7.92 -60.28
N ARG A 2 -61.10 -7.73 -59.50
CA ARG A 2 -60.82 -6.60 -58.58
C ARG A 2 -59.81 -7.01 -57.47
N PHE A 3 -58.63 -6.39 -57.63
CA PHE A 3 -57.63 -5.88 -56.69
C PHE A 3 -56.95 -6.76 -55.62
N ALA A 4 -55.63 -6.84 -55.84
CA ALA A 4 -54.57 -7.23 -54.93
C ALA A 4 -54.39 -6.27 -53.75
N ARG A 5 -53.81 -6.79 -52.66
CA ARG A 5 -52.87 -6.08 -51.78
C ARG A 5 -52.13 -7.10 -50.93
N THR A 6 -51.00 -7.58 -51.43
CA THR A 6 -50.03 -8.35 -50.64
C THR A 6 -49.02 -7.36 -50.09
N VAL A 7 -49.02 -7.16 -48.78
CA VAL A 7 -48.00 -6.40 -48.07
C VAL A 7 -46.86 -7.37 -47.74
N VAL A 8 -45.69 -7.15 -48.34
CA VAL A 8 -44.46 -7.87 -47.99
C VAL A 8 -43.83 -7.15 -46.81
N LEU A 9 -43.88 -7.75 -45.61
CA LEU A 9 -43.10 -7.31 -44.46
C LEU A 9 -41.75 -8.04 -44.49
N SER A 10 -40.68 -7.32 -44.80
CA SER A 10 -39.31 -7.80 -44.63
C SER A 10 -38.94 -7.73 -43.13
N ALA A 11 -38.88 -8.88 -42.47
CA ALA A 11 -38.31 -8.98 -41.13
C ALA A 11 -36.77 -9.11 -41.25
N ALA A 12 -36.06 -8.04 -40.88
CA ALA A 12 -34.62 -8.06 -40.73
C ALA A 12 -34.24 -8.90 -39.50
N LEU A 13 -33.55 -10.01 -39.72
CA LEU A 13 -32.99 -10.85 -38.68
C LEU A 13 -31.73 -10.15 -38.12
N LEU A 14 -31.84 -9.49 -36.97
CA LEU A 14 -30.66 -9.06 -36.20
C LEU A 14 -30.05 -10.29 -35.53
N ALA A 15 -28.88 -10.72 -36.02
CA ALA A 15 -28.03 -11.66 -35.32
C ALA A 15 -27.42 -10.96 -34.09
N MET A 16 -27.89 -11.28 -32.89
CA MET A 16 -27.20 -10.94 -31.66
C MET A 16 -25.95 -11.81 -31.55
N VAL A 17 -24.79 -11.20 -31.80
CA VAL A 17 -23.50 -11.79 -31.46
C VAL A 17 -23.39 -11.75 -29.94
N ALA A 18 -23.68 -12.88 -29.28
CA ALA A 18 -23.38 -13.06 -27.87
C ALA A 18 -21.86 -13.01 -27.72
N SER A 19 -21.33 -11.88 -27.24
CA SER A 19 -19.96 -11.81 -26.76
C SER A 19 -19.83 -12.80 -25.62
N ALA A 20 -19.19 -13.95 -25.91
CA ALA A 20 -18.68 -14.83 -24.89
C ALA A 20 -17.75 -13.98 -24.01
N HIS A 21 -18.25 -13.55 -22.85
CA HIS A 21 -17.42 -13.05 -21.78
C HIS A 21 -16.60 -14.24 -21.32
N THR A 22 -15.43 -14.43 -21.92
CA THR A 22 -14.38 -15.22 -21.30
C THR A 22 -14.23 -14.64 -19.90
N PRO A 23 -14.49 -15.40 -18.82
CA PRO A 23 -14.23 -14.90 -17.48
C PRO A 23 -12.78 -14.45 -17.49
N ALA A 24 -12.56 -13.18 -17.14
CA ALA A 24 -11.22 -12.68 -16.93
C ALA A 24 -10.50 -13.68 -16.02
N PRO A 25 -9.28 -14.12 -16.35
CA PRO A 25 -8.53 -14.99 -15.46
C PRO A 25 -8.58 -14.35 -14.08
N ALA A 26 -8.94 -15.13 -13.05
CA ALA A 26 -8.90 -14.67 -11.68
C ALA A 26 -7.52 -14.02 -11.50
N ALA A 27 -7.50 -12.69 -11.31
CA ALA A 27 -6.26 -11.96 -11.16
C ALA A 27 -5.46 -12.69 -10.09
N GLU A 28 -4.32 -13.25 -10.45
CA GLU A 28 -3.41 -13.83 -9.46
C GLU A 28 -3.26 -12.77 -8.36
N PRO A 29 -3.57 -13.08 -7.10
CA PRO A 29 -3.55 -12.07 -6.05
C PRO A 29 -2.17 -11.43 -6.08
N ALA A 30 -2.14 -10.12 -6.30
CA ALA A 30 -0.93 -9.38 -6.59
C ALA A 30 0.12 -9.72 -5.52
N HIS A 31 1.18 -10.44 -5.89
CA HIS A 31 2.26 -10.87 -4.98
C HIS A 31 3.00 -9.70 -4.26
N PHE A 32 2.53 -8.47 -4.48
CA PHE A 32 3.08 -7.21 -3.99
C PHE A 32 2.01 -6.18 -3.63
N ALA A 33 0.77 -6.59 -3.34
CA ALA A 33 -0.34 -5.70 -2.97
C ALA A 33 0.11 -4.62 -1.95
N VAL A 34 0.86 -5.04 -0.94
CA VAL A 34 1.49 -4.18 0.08
C VAL A 34 2.34 -3.02 -0.46
N MET A 35 2.94 -3.12 -1.65
CA MET A 35 3.78 -2.07 -2.25
C MET A 35 2.99 -0.81 -2.64
N GLY A 36 1.66 -0.90 -2.63
CA GLY A 36 0.78 0.26 -2.82
C GLY A 36 0.75 1.20 -1.61
N VAL A 37 0.98 0.69 -0.40
CA VAL A 37 0.95 1.46 0.85
C VAL A 37 2.24 2.26 0.99
N ARG A 38 2.13 3.54 1.33
CA ARG A 38 3.24 4.47 1.42
C ARG A 38 3.28 5.15 2.77
N LEU A 39 4.49 5.53 3.17
CA LEU A 39 4.66 6.46 4.27
C LEU A 39 3.89 7.74 3.98
N TYR A 40 3.40 8.30 5.06
CA TYR A 40 2.65 9.53 5.15
C TYR A 40 1.24 9.55 4.56
N GLN A 41 0.74 8.41 4.11
CA GLN A 41 -0.69 8.27 3.81
C GLN A 41 -1.51 8.35 5.11
N SER A 42 -2.67 8.97 5.03
CA SER A 42 -3.71 8.89 6.08
C SER A 42 -4.25 7.46 6.20
N ALA A 43 -4.92 7.14 7.32
CA ALA A 43 -5.51 5.82 7.50
C ALA A 43 -6.52 5.49 6.39
N GLN A 44 -7.32 6.49 5.99
CA GLN A 44 -8.31 6.35 4.93
C GLN A 44 -7.69 6.02 3.56
N GLU A 45 -6.57 6.65 3.21
CA GLU A 45 -5.84 6.34 1.97
C GLU A 45 -5.26 4.92 2.00
N VAL A 46 -4.72 4.49 3.15
CA VAL A 46 -4.22 3.11 3.33
C VAL A 46 -5.35 2.10 3.14
N LEU A 47 -6.50 2.29 3.78
CA LEU A 47 -7.68 1.43 3.60
C LEU A 47 -8.12 1.38 2.14
N THR A 48 -8.17 2.55 1.47
CA THR A 48 -8.54 2.63 0.05
C THR A 48 -7.62 1.78 -0.82
N VAL A 49 -6.31 1.84 -0.57
CA VAL A 49 -5.32 1.02 -1.29
C VAL A 49 -5.54 -0.47 -1.02
N LEU A 50 -5.71 -0.87 0.24
CA LEU A 50 -5.92 -2.27 0.61
C LEU A 50 -7.20 -2.85 -0.03
N TYR A 51 -8.30 -2.11 0.03
CA TYR A 51 -9.57 -2.55 -0.55
C TYR A 51 -9.56 -2.58 -2.08
N ALA A 52 -8.89 -1.62 -2.73
CA ALA A 52 -8.69 -1.64 -4.18
C ALA A 52 -7.90 -2.88 -4.66
N GLN A 53 -7.18 -3.53 -3.76
CA GLN A 53 -6.40 -4.76 -4.01
C GLN A 53 -7.15 -6.03 -3.62
N GLY A 54 -8.42 -5.93 -3.22
CA GLY A 54 -9.26 -7.07 -2.88
C GLY A 54 -9.07 -7.59 -1.44
N VAL A 55 -8.39 -6.84 -0.57
CA VAL A 55 -8.42 -7.13 0.87
C VAL A 55 -9.85 -6.91 1.35
N ARG A 56 -10.43 -7.90 2.03
CA ARG A 56 -11.79 -7.78 2.56
C ARG A 56 -11.78 -6.96 3.84
N GLU A 57 -12.87 -6.23 4.10
CA GLU A 57 -13.03 -5.44 5.32
C GLU A 57 -12.84 -6.28 6.60
N ASP A 58 -13.35 -7.51 6.63
CA ASP A 58 -13.22 -8.41 7.78
C ASP A 58 -11.83 -9.02 7.98
N ALA A 59 -10.93 -8.84 7.01
CA ALA A 59 -9.51 -9.18 7.12
C ALA A 59 -8.67 -8.01 7.66
N VAL A 60 -9.29 -6.84 7.89
CA VAL A 60 -8.67 -5.62 8.42
C VAL A 60 -9.11 -5.40 9.86
N SER A 61 -8.16 -5.02 10.71
CA SER A 61 -8.42 -4.54 12.08
C SER A 61 -7.74 -3.21 12.27
N GLU A 62 -8.52 -2.23 12.72
CA GLU A 62 -8.07 -0.87 13.02
C GLU A 62 -8.09 -0.63 14.52
N HIS A 63 -7.08 0.07 15.03
CA HIS A 63 -7.08 0.61 16.38
C HIS A 63 -7.25 2.12 16.29
N VAL A 64 -8.36 2.64 16.81
CA VAL A 64 -8.73 4.06 16.74
C VAL A 64 -8.73 4.72 18.11
N HIS A 65 -8.37 6.00 18.14
CA HIS A 65 -8.33 6.84 19.34
C HIS A 65 -8.76 8.28 18.98
N PRO A 66 -9.07 9.14 19.97
CA PRO A 66 -9.26 10.57 19.71
C PRO A 66 -7.95 11.21 19.21
N CYS A 67 -8.03 12.05 18.18
CA CYS A 67 -6.86 12.78 17.66
C CYS A 67 -6.37 13.84 18.66
N ALA A 68 -5.05 13.98 18.85
CA ALA A 68 -4.50 14.96 19.81
C ALA A 68 -4.82 16.43 19.45
N LEU A 69 -4.97 16.75 18.16
CA LEU A 69 -5.23 18.12 17.68
C LEU A 69 -6.71 18.39 17.36
N HIS A 70 -7.53 17.34 17.31
CA HIS A 70 -8.94 17.39 16.90
C HIS A 70 -9.74 16.40 17.75
N GLU A 71 -10.10 16.78 18.98
CA GLU A 71 -10.78 15.89 19.94
C GLU A 71 -12.12 15.33 19.43
N GLU A 72 -12.76 16.01 18.47
CA GLU A 72 -14.00 15.55 17.81
C GLU A 72 -13.75 14.54 16.67
N ALA A 73 -12.49 14.32 16.28
CA ALA A 73 -12.09 13.39 15.22
C ALA A 73 -11.45 12.12 15.80
N ALA A 74 -11.63 11.01 15.08
CA ALA A 74 -10.92 9.76 15.35
C ALA A 74 -9.68 9.64 14.46
N CYS A 75 -8.56 9.31 15.09
CA CYS A 75 -7.29 8.97 14.47
C CYS A 75 -7.06 7.47 14.62
N THR A 76 -6.42 6.85 13.65
CA THR A 76 -6.09 5.43 13.68
C THR A 76 -4.63 5.29 14.08
N ASP A 77 -4.33 4.60 15.18
CA ASP A 77 -2.94 4.29 15.59
C ASP A 77 -2.32 3.21 14.70
N THR A 78 -3.11 2.22 14.34
CA THR A 78 -2.62 1.01 13.67
C THR A 78 -3.70 0.38 12.82
N ILE A 79 -3.32 -0.04 11.62
CA ILE A 79 -4.08 -0.93 10.75
C ILE A 79 -3.29 -2.23 10.64
N THR A 80 -3.95 -3.36 10.90
CA THR A 80 -3.44 -4.69 10.58
C THR A 80 -4.33 -5.33 9.55
N ALA A 81 -3.75 -5.96 8.53
CA ALA A 81 -4.52 -6.68 7.52
C ALA A 81 -3.87 -8.03 7.21
N ARG A 82 -4.71 -9.06 7.05
CA ARG A 82 -4.25 -10.40 6.64
C ARG A 82 -4.34 -10.52 5.12
N LEU A 83 -3.20 -10.59 4.45
CA LEU A 83 -3.11 -10.83 3.01
C LEU A 83 -2.86 -12.33 2.74
N ALA A 84 -2.97 -12.74 1.48
CA ALA A 84 -2.80 -14.14 1.07
C ALA A 84 -1.35 -14.65 1.15
N ASP A 85 -0.41 -13.71 1.07
CA ASP A 85 1.04 -13.86 1.09
C ASP A 85 1.64 -13.52 2.46
N GLY A 86 0.96 -12.71 3.27
CA GLY A 86 1.20 -12.61 4.71
C GLY A 86 0.59 -11.35 5.35
N PRO A 87 0.76 -11.13 6.66
CA PRO A 87 0.16 -9.97 7.32
C PRO A 87 0.94 -8.68 7.05
N ILE A 88 0.21 -7.58 6.90
CA ILE A 88 0.73 -6.22 6.93
C ILE A 88 0.28 -5.53 8.22
N MET A 89 1.17 -4.73 8.80
CA MET A 89 0.90 -3.80 9.89
C MET A 89 1.37 -2.41 9.48
N VAL A 90 0.46 -1.44 9.54
CA VAL A 90 0.74 -0.03 9.31
C VAL A 90 0.50 0.71 10.60
N ARG A 91 1.53 1.40 11.12
CA ARG A 91 1.41 2.24 12.30
C ARG A 91 1.44 3.70 11.88
N PHE A 92 0.59 4.47 12.51
CA PHE A 92 0.41 5.87 12.27
C PHE A 92 0.86 6.67 13.49
N VAL A 93 1.11 7.94 13.26
CA VAL A 93 1.30 8.93 14.32
C VAL A 93 0.49 10.17 13.99
N ASP A 94 0.05 10.88 15.01
CA ASP A 94 -0.50 12.22 14.87
C ASP A 94 0.58 13.15 14.30
N VAL A 95 0.21 13.94 13.30
CA VAL A 95 1.08 14.94 12.69
C VAL A 95 0.52 16.34 12.89
N PRO A 96 1.33 17.40 12.78
CA PRO A 96 0.82 18.75 12.93
C PRO A 96 0.03 19.20 11.71
N ALA A 97 -0.76 20.27 11.88
CA ALA A 97 -1.71 20.79 10.89
C ALA A 97 -1.16 21.01 9.47
N GLY A 98 0.15 21.22 9.30
CA GLY A 98 0.80 21.34 7.99
C GLY A 98 0.94 20.03 7.21
N PHE A 99 0.63 18.90 7.83
CA PHE A 99 0.72 17.56 7.26
C PHE A 99 -0.64 16.85 7.44
N ASN A 100 -1.22 16.24 6.39
CA ASN A 100 -2.55 15.59 6.41
C ASN A 100 -3.64 16.35 7.20
N GLU A 101 -3.67 17.69 7.08
CA GLU A 101 -4.62 18.54 7.82
C GLU A 101 -4.58 18.37 9.35
N GLY A 102 -3.47 17.89 9.92
CA GLY A 102 -3.32 17.64 11.36
C GLY A 102 -3.85 16.29 11.84
N ARG A 103 -4.13 15.36 10.90
CA ARG A 103 -4.61 14.00 11.19
C ARG A 103 -3.46 13.00 11.29
N GLU A 104 -3.77 11.72 11.43
CA GLU A 104 -2.76 10.68 11.46
C GLU A 104 -2.08 10.48 10.10
N ALA A 105 -0.84 9.98 10.13
CA ALA A 105 -0.11 9.62 8.93
C ALA A 105 0.73 8.36 9.17
N ALA A 106 0.85 7.50 8.16
CA ALA A 106 1.57 6.23 8.23
C ALA A 106 3.08 6.47 8.36
N PHE A 107 3.71 5.99 9.43
CA PHE A 107 5.14 6.21 9.69
C PHE A 107 5.95 4.93 9.80
N ASN A 108 5.27 3.81 9.99
CA ASN A 108 5.89 2.50 9.95
C ASN A 108 4.98 1.53 9.21
N ILE A 109 5.54 0.81 8.25
CA ILE A 109 4.85 -0.23 7.49
C ILE A 109 5.71 -1.47 7.65
N SER A 110 5.22 -2.47 8.37
CA SER A 110 5.83 -3.80 8.46
C SER A 110 5.00 -4.78 7.67
N TYR A 111 5.67 -5.57 6.83
CA TYR A 111 5.06 -6.60 6.02
C TYR A 111 5.83 -7.89 6.17
N ARG A 112 5.13 -8.95 6.57
CA ARG A 112 5.71 -10.27 6.80
C ARG A 112 5.25 -11.23 5.72
N LEU A 113 6.18 -11.75 4.92
CA LEU A 113 5.93 -12.78 3.91
C LEU A 113 5.97 -14.15 4.57
N LEU A 114 4.89 -14.92 4.41
CA LEU A 114 4.75 -16.28 4.93
C LEU A 114 5.08 -17.36 3.89
N ARG A 115 5.44 -16.99 2.65
CA ARG A 115 5.76 -17.93 1.55
C ARG A 115 7.22 -17.84 1.13
N GLY A 116 7.72 -18.96 0.60
CA GLY A 116 9.14 -19.30 0.50
C GLY A 116 10.05 -18.35 -0.30
N PRO A 117 11.36 -18.68 -0.40
CA PRO A 117 12.43 -17.72 -0.70
C PRO A 117 12.33 -16.99 -2.04
N LYS A 118 11.61 -17.53 -3.04
CA LYS A 118 11.46 -16.88 -4.36
C LYS A 118 10.54 -15.65 -4.30
N ASP A 119 9.44 -15.73 -3.54
CA ASP A 119 8.50 -14.62 -3.41
C ASP A 119 9.16 -13.49 -2.60
N SER A 120 9.92 -13.86 -1.57
CA SER A 120 10.74 -12.97 -0.76
C SER A 120 11.83 -12.25 -1.54
N GLU A 121 12.56 -12.95 -2.42
CA GLU A 121 13.59 -12.33 -3.26
C GLU A 121 12.97 -11.34 -4.26
N ALA A 122 11.79 -11.68 -4.79
CA ALA A 122 11.05 -10.77 -5.67
C ALA A 122 10.54 -9.53 -4.92
N VAL A 123 10.04 -9.67 -3.68
CA VAL A 123 9.65 -8.52 -2.84
C VAL A 123 10.87 -7.66 -2.54
N ARG A 124 11.98 -8.27 -2.14
CA ARG A 124 13.23 -7.55 -1.90
C ARG A 124 13.66 -6.77 -3.14
N THR A 125 13.66 -7.41 -4.31
CA THR A 125 14.07 -6.78 -5.57
C THR A 125 13.15 -5.60 -5.93
N ALA A 126 11.83 -5.79 -5.87
CA ALA A 126 10.86 -4.73 -6.16
C ALA A 126 10.96 -3.55 -5.17
N ALA A 127 11.21 -3.87 -3.90
CA ALA A 127 11.50 -2.90 -2.86
C ALA A 127 12.77 -2.12 -3.24
N GLU A 128 13.85 -2.82 -3.62
CA GLU A 128 15.12 -2.19 -3.92
C GLU A 128 15.09 -1.31 -5.18
N GLU A 129 14.35 -1.74 -6.20
CA GLU A 129 14.12 -0.93 -7.41
C GLU A 129 13.38 0.37 -7.09
N ARG A 130 12.42 0.31 -6.16
CA ARG A 130 11.55 1.44 -5.84
C ARG A 130 12.22 2.46 -4.92
N PHE A 131 13.01 1.99 -3.97
CA PHE A 131 13.47 2.81 -2.85
C PHE A 131 15.00 2.85 -2.67
N GLY A 132 15.76 2.08 -3.47
CA GLY A 132 17.23 2.03 -3.44
C GLY A 132 17.77 0.65 -3.06
N ARG A 133 19.08 0.38 -3.17
CA ARG A 133 19.64 -0.94 -2.80
C ARG A 133 19.91 -1.06 -1.30
N LEU A 134 19.64 -2.23 -0.71
CA LEU A 134 19.99 -2.50 0.68
C LEU A 134 21.50 -2.45 0.89
N SER A 135 21.94 -1.85 1.99
CA SER A 135 23.35 -1.86 2.37
C SER A 135 23.65 -3.04 3.28
N GLU A 136 24.52 -3.94 2.83
CA GLU A 136 25.02 -5.04 3.68
C GLU A 136 25.77 -4.51 4.90
N ALA A 137 26.41 -3.33 4.80
CA ALA A 137 27.10 -2.67 5.91
C ALA A 137 26.16 -2.09 6.99
N ALA A 138 24.84 -2.06 6.73
CA ALA A 138 23.82 -1.53 7.63
C ALA A 138 22.78 -2.61 8.01
N ASP A 139 23.19 -3.88 8.09
CA ASP A 139 22.33 -5.03 8.41
C ASP A 139 21.07 -5.11 7.52
N GLY A 140 21.25 -4.87 6.22
CA GLY A 140 20.14 -4.93 5.26
C GLY A 140 19.15 -3.78 5.44
N ALA A 141 19.62 -2.60 5.88
CA ALA A 141 18.85 -1.37 5.87
C ALA A 141 19.19 -0.45 4.68
N TRP A 142 18.21 0.28 4.14
CA TRP A 142 18.43 1.28 3.07
C TRP A 142 19.07 2.56 3.58
N CYS A 143 20.13 3.00 2.91
CA CYS A 143 20.71 4.34 3.05
C CYS A 143 21.63 4.75 1.90
N VAL A 144 21.24 5.73 1.07
CA VAL A 144 22.15 6.37 0.07
C VAL A 144 21.69 7.81 -0.31
N PRO A 145 22.58 8.78 -0.68
CA PRO A 145 24.06 8.78 -0.68
C PRO A 145 24.69 9.86 0.25
N ALA A 146 25.87 9.73 0.85
CA ALA A 146 26.85 8.66 0.99
C ALA A 146 27.72 9.01 2.22
N GLY A 147 27.99 8.05 3.12
CA GLY A 147 28.80 8.25 4.33
C GLY A 147 28.04 7.96 5.63
N ALA A 148 28.78 7.47 6.65
CA ALA A 148 28.34 6.63 7.76
C ALA A 148 27.21 7.18 8.65
N ALA A 149 26.28 6.29 9.01
CA ALA A 149 25.02 6.50 9.75
C ALA A 149 23.90 7.14 8.93
N CYS A 150 22.88 6.33 8.64
CA CYS A 150 21.63 6.74 8.03
C CYS A 150 21.09 8.05 8.60
N PRO A 151 21.13 9.15 7.81
CA PRO A 151 20.58 10.43 8.23
C PRO A 151 19.15 10.24 8.73
N LEU A 152 18.81 10.86 9.87
CA LEU A 152 17.47 10.74 10.45
C LEU A 152 16.40 11.30 9.49
N ASP A 153 16.80 12.13 8.52
CA ASP A 153 15.95 12.83 7.54
C ASP A 153 15.44 12.01 6.38
N ARG A 154 15.63 10.69 6.40
CA ARG A 154 15.11 9.82 5.36
C ARG A 154 14.40 8.62 5.95
N PRO A 155 13.37 8.10 5.26
CA PRO A 155 12.83 6.79 5.56
C PRO A 155 13.93 5.73 5.57
N ARG A 156 13.86 4.83 6.54
CA ARG A 156 14.61 3.58 6.54
C ARG A 156 13.74 2.48 5.98
N MET A 157 14.40 1.52 5.36
CA MET A 157 13.83 0.19 5.27
C MET A 157 14.78 -0.82 5.85
N ALA A 158 14.26 -1.91 6.36
CA ALA A 158 15.01 -3.14 6.62
C ALA A 158 14.33 -4.34 5.93
N PHE A 159 15.13 -5.32 5.51
CA PHE A 159 14.66 -6.64 5.12
C PHE A 159 15.31 -7.69 6.03
N ARG A 160 14.51 -8.51 6.72
CA ARG A 160 15.00 -9.48 7.71
C ARG A 160 14.49 -10.87 7.40
N HIS A 161 15.39 -11.85 7.46
CA HIS A 161 15.04 -13.26 7.43
C HIS A 161 14.75 -13.77 8.84
N GLY A 162 13.51 -14.20 9.08
CA GLY A 162 13.07 -14.75 10.35
C GLY A 162 13.54 -16.19 10.56
N GLY A 163 13.79 -16.56 11.82
CA GLY A 163 14.17 -17.95 12.17
C GLY A 163 13.04 -18.97 11.97
N ASP A 164 11.82 -18.51 11.75
CA ASP A 164 10.62 -19.29 11.42
C ASP A 164 10.39 -19.42 9.91
N GLY A 165 11.34 -18.95 9.08
CA GLY A 165 11.27 -19.02 7.62
C GLY A 165 10.38 -17.95 6.97
N ALA A 166 9.85 -17.01 7.75
CA ALA A 166 9.17 -15.84 7.24
C ALA A 166 10.15 -14.68 7.03
N ASP A 167 9.91 -13.87 6.01
CA ASP A 167 10.71 -12.68 5.75
C ASP A 167 9.94 -11.41 6.10
N GLU A 168 10.61 -10.41 6.65
CA GLU A 168 9.98 -9.16 7.07
C GLU A 168 10.61 -7.97 6.34
N LEU A 169 9.77 -7.24 5.61
CA LEU A 169 10.05 -5.95 5.01
C LEU A 169 9.49 -4.86 5.93
N THR A 170 10.32 -3.92 6.39
CA THR A 170 9.85 -2.81 7.23
C THR A 170 10.28 -1.48 6.65
N LEU A 171 9.34 -0.57 6.36
CA LEU A 171 9.59 0.85 6.05
C LEU A 171 9.31 1.68 7.29
N THR A 172 10.16 2.67 7.61
CA THR A 172 9.99 3.52 8.80
C THR A 172 10.51 4.92 8.58
N ASP A 173 9.72 5.93 8.88
CA ASP A 173 10.18 7.31 9.08
C ASP A 173 10.75 7.47 10.49
N LEU A 174 11.99 7.98 10.62
CA LEU A 174 12.66 8.23 11.91
C LEU A 174 12.71 9.72 12.31
N GLY A 175 11.73 10.49 11.89
CA GLY A 175 11.54 11.90 12.25
C GLY A 175 11.60 12.88 11.07
N LEU A 176 11.46 12.43 9.82
CA LEU A 176 11.38 13.35 8.67
C LEU A 176 10.07 14.11 8.70
N ALA A 177 8.94 13.44 8.94
CA ALA A 177 7.67 14.17 9.05
C ALA A 177 7.58 15.07 10.28
N ALA A 178 8.25 14.75 11.40
CA ALA A 178 8.41 15.68 12.54
C ALA A 178 9.24 16.92 12.19
N ARG A 179 10.14 16.86 11.20
CA ARG A 179 10.94 18.01 10.74
C ARG A 179 10.27 18.80 9.62
N LEU A 180 9.58 18.13 8.70
CA LEU A 180 8.73 18.77 7.69
C LEU A 180 7.61 19.58 8.35
N ALA A 181 7.01 19.00 9.40
CA ALA A 181 6.07 19.61 10.31
C ALA A 181 6.54 20.93 10.98
N LEU A 182 7.80 20.95 11.42
CA LEU A 182 8.34 22.03 12.23
C LEU A 182 9.06 23.10 11.40
N GLY A 183 9.09 22.98 10.06
CA GLY A 183 9.76 23.93 9.18
C GLY A 183 11.22 24.18 9.58
N VAL A 184 11.90 23.17 10.13
CA VAL A 184 13.29 23.34 10.59
C VAL A 184 14.20 23.35 9.38
N ASP A 185 14.46 24.58 8.95
CA ASP A 185 15.53 25.05 8.09
C ASP A 185 16.83 24.25 8.31
N THR A 186 17.02 23.15 7.58
CA THR A 186 18.28 22.39 7.53
C THR A 186 19.32 23.06 6.61
N ALA A 187 19.36 24.40 6.62
CA ALA A 187 20.37 25.20 5.91
C ALA A 187 21.52 25.66 6.83
N THR A 188 21.59 25.21 8.09
CA THR A 188 22.76 25.47 8.95
C THR A 188 23.04 24.33 9.92
N ARG A 189 23.95 23.43 9.56
CA ARG A 189 24.98 22.85 10.44
C ARG A 189 25.98 22.02 9.66
#